data_AF-A0A2G1YHL1-F1
#
_entry.id   AF-A0A2G1YHL1-F1
#
_cell.length_a   1.000
_cell.length_b   1.000
_cell.length_c   1.000
_cell.angle_alpha   90.00
_cell.angle_beta   90.00
_cell.angle_gamma   90.00
#
_symmetry.space_group_name_H-M   'P 1'
#
loop_
_entity.id
_entity.type
_entity.pdbx_description
1 polymer ?
#
loop_
_entity_poly.entity_id
_entity_poly.type
_entity_poly.pdbx_seq_one_letter_code
_entity_poly.pdbx_strand_id
1 'polypeptide(L)'
;MTGNDWLALTILDDEWRPRRILPLRRGLHVVLPDLLLEESQWIALVQQRPDGQSALPGPADVQLTRALVRSFRPLDLRLADHRIHARDQRFSFRAAGLL
;
A
#
# COMPACT_ATOMS: atom_id res chain seq x y z
N MET A 1 0.61 -23.21 -9.73
CA MET A 1 1.24 -21.93 -10.15
C MET A 1 1.17 -20.95 -9.00
N THR A 2 2.22 -20.87 -8.18
CA THR A 2 2.32 -19.93 -7.06
C THR A 2 2.85 -18.59 -7.60
N GLY A 3 1.95 -17.75 -8.12
CA GLY A 3 2.32 -16.34 -8.35
C GLY A 3 2.69 -15.71 -7.00
N ASN A 4 3.77 -14.92 -6.98
CA ASN A 4 4.32 -14.36 -5.75
C ASN A 4 3.38 -13.27 -5.19
N ASP A 5 2.53 -13.65 -4.24
CA ASP A 5 1.76 -12.69 -3.43
C ASP A 5 2.71 -11.86 -2.57
N TRP A 6 2.57 -10.54 -2.62
CA TRP A 6 3.26 -9.67 -1.68
C TRP A 6 2.52 -8.37 -1.42
N LEU A 7 2.73 -7.84 -0.23
CA LEU A 7 2.20 -6.57 0.24
C LEU A 7 3.33 -5.75 0.81
N ALA A 8 3.45 -4.48 0.43
CA ALA A 8 4.41 -3.55 1.01
C ALA A 8 3.86 -2.13 1.10
N LEU A 9 4.45 -1.35 2.00
CA LEU A 9 4.37 0.10 1.95
C LEU A 9 5.53 0.65 1.12
N THR A 10 5.25 1.67 0.34
CA THR A 10 6.27 2.42 -0.40
C THR A 10 6.27 3.84 0.12
N ILE A 11 7.40 4.29 0.64
CA ILE A 11 7.61 5.71 0.98
C ILE A 11 7.83 6.46 -0.32
N LEU A 12 7.11 7.56 -0.49
CA LEU A 12 7.19 8.40 -1.67
C LEU A 12 7.91 9.71 -1.34
N ASP A 13 8.45 10.42 -2.33
CA ASP A 13 8.77 11.85 -2.18
C ASP A 13 7.53 12.73 -2.38
N ASP A 14 7.71 14.05 -2.31
CA ASP A 14 6.64 15.04 -2.50
C ASP A 14 6.10 15.04 -3.94
N GLU A 15 6.89 14.59 -4.92
CA GLU A 15 6.47 14.33 -6.30
C GLU A 15 5.83 12.94 -6.50
N TRP A 16 5.56 12.22 -5.40
CA TRP A 16 4.96 10.87 -5.37
C TRP A 16 5.79 9.78 -6.06
N ARG A 17 7.10 9.95 -6.15
CA ARG A 17 8.03 8.96 -6.69
C ARG A 17 8.49 8.03 -5.58
N PRO A 18 8.61 6.73 -5.85
CA PRO A 18 9.03 5.76 -4.84
C PRO A 18 10.48 6.00 -4.40
N ARG A 19 10.69 6.18 -3.09
CA ARG A 19 12.03 6.27 -2.48
C ARG A 19 12.46 4.96 -1.85
N ARG A 20 11.55 4.29 -1.13
CA ARG A 20 11.86 3.09 -0.36
C ARG A 20 10.66 2.16 -0.28
N ILE A 21 10.90 0.85 -0.34
CA ILE A 21 9.87 -0.19 -0.24
C ILE A 21 10.07 -0.96 1.07
N LEU A 22 9.01 -1.09 1.86
CA LEU A 22 8.97 -1.72 3.17
C LEU A 22 7.99 -2.91 3.14
N PRO A 23 8.48 -4.15 2.95
CA PRO A 23 7.62 -5.34 2.88
C PRO A 23 6.84 -5.57 4.17
N LEU A 24 5.53 -5.79 4.07
CA LEU A 24 4.65 -6.02 5.22
C LEU A 24 4.56 -7.49 5.65
N ARG A 25 5.52 -8.34 5.25
CA ARG A 25 5.49 -9.80 5.53
C ARG A 25 5.38 -10.15 7.02
N ARG A 26 5.90 -9.28 7.89
CA ARG A 26 5.86 -9.44 9.36
C ARG A 26 4.90 -8.46 10.05
N GLY A 27 4.03 -7.80 9.28
CA GLY A 27 3.07 -6.83 9.78
C GLY A 27 3.60 -5.40 9.87
N LEU A 28 2.67 -4.46 10.11
CA LEU A 28 2.93 -3.03 10.09
C LEU A 28 3.91 -2.56 11.17
N HIS A 29 3.82 -3.14 12.38
CA HIS A 29 4.63 -2.74 13.53
C HIS A 29 6.14 -2.86 13.30
N VAL A 30 6.57 -3.76 12.42
CA VAL A 30 7.98 -3.95 12.08
C VAL A 30 8.52 -2.80 11.23
N VAL A 31 7.68 -2.20 10.40
CA VAL A 31 8.10 -1.14 9.47
C VAL A 31 7.77 0.27 9.98
N LEU A 32 7.00 0.40 11.07
CA LEU A 32 6.69 1.69 11.68
C LEU A 32 7.93 2.50 12.07
N PRO A 33 8.97 1.93 12.70
CA PRO A 33 10.18 2.69 13.02
C PRO A 33 10.85 3.27 11.78
N ASP A 34 10.92 2.50 10.68
CA ASP A 34 11.45 2.97 9.41
C ASP A 34 10.61 4.11 8.83
N LEU A 35 9.28 4.02 8.90
CA LEU A 35 8.37 5.07 8.41
C LEU A 35 8.52 6.38 9.18
N LEU A 36 8.76 6.30 10.50
CA LEU A 36 8.85 7.49 11.37
C LEU A 36 10.20 8.21 11.27
N LEU A 37 11.23 7.55 10.74
CA LEU A 37 12.54 8.16 10.51
C LEU A 37 12.62 8.95 9.20
N GLU A 38 11.59 8.87 8.36
CA GLU A 38 11.57 9.48 7.04
C GLU A 38 10.94 10.86 7.11
N GLU A 39 11.49 11.82 6.37
CA GLU A 39 10.96 13.19 6.31
C GLU A 39 9.67 13.29 5.48
N SER A 40 9.42 12.32 4.61
CA SER A 40 8.23 12.32 3.76
C SER A 40 7.00 11.83 4.49
N GLN A 41 5.89 12.53 4.26
CA GLN A 41 4.58 12.18 4.76
C GLN A 41 3.82 11.22 3.82
N TRP A 42 4.30 11.00 2.60
CA TRP A 42 3.55 10.25 1.59
C TRP A 42 3.95 8.78 1.53
N ILE A 43 2.96 7.91 1.59
CA ILE A 43 3.12 6.46 1.45
C ILE A 43 2.12 5.88 0.46
N ALA A 44 2.47 4.79 -0.22
CA ALA A 44 1.53 3.99 -1.00
C ALA A 44 1.51 2.53 -0.52
N LEU A 45 0.34 1.91 -0.48
CA LEU A 45 0.20 0.48 -0.29
C LEU A 45 0.26 -0.20 -1.65
N VAL A 46 1.14 -1.18 -1.82
CA VAL A 46 1.26 -1.95 -3.05
C VAL A 46 1.06 -3.42 -2.74
N GLN A 47 0.11 -4.02 -3.46
CA GLN A 47 -0.24 -5.43 -3.37
C GLN A 47 -0.06 -6.08 -4.73
N GLN A 48 0.67 -7.18 -4.78
CA GLN A 48 0.71 -8.07 -5.93
C GLN A 48 -0.07 -9.32 -5.59
N ARG A 49 -1.08 -9.64 -6.40
CA ARG A 49 -1.84 -10.87 -6.25
C ARG A 49 -1.22 -12.01 -7.07
N PRO A 50 -1.44 -13.27 -6.66
CA PRO A 50 -1.09 -14.43 -7.44
C PRO A 50 -1.75 -14.42 -8.83
N ASP A 51 -1.13 -15.17 -9.73
CA ASP A 51 -1.69 -15.50 -11.03
C ASP A 51 -3.09 -16.10 -10.93
N GLY A 52 -4.00 -15.62 -11.79
CA GLY A 52 -5.39 -16.07 -11.83
C GLY A 52 -6.34 -15.33 -10.88
N GLN A 53 -5.83 -14.42 -10.04
CA GLN A 53 -6.67 -13.49 -9.29
C GLN A 53 -6.88 -12.18 -10.06
N SER A 54 -7.96 -11.46 -9.75
CA SER A 54 -8.23 -10.12 -10.31
C SER A 54 -7.53 -9.03 -9.51
N ALA A 55 -7.18 -7.91 -10.15
CA ALA A 55 -6.73 -6.70 -9.43
C ALA A 55 -7.88 -5.91 -8.78
N LEU A 56 -9.15 -6.26 -9.05
CA LEU A 56 -10.29 -5.56 -8.44
C LEU A 56 -10.31 -5.75 -6.92
N PRO A 57 -10.58 -4.68 -6.14
CA PRO A 57 -10.63 -4.77 -4.70
C PRO A 57 -11.85 -5.56 -4.25
N GLY A 58 -11.67 -6.38 -3.22
CA GLY A 58 -12.73 -6.98 -2.44
C GLY A 58 -12.94 -6.24 -1.11
N PRO A 59 -13.91 -6.69 -0.29
CA PRO A 59 -14.20 -6.08 1.00
C PRO A 59 -12.99 -6.02 1.95
N ALA A 60 -12.14 -7.05 1.94
CA ALA A 60 -10.94 -7.11 2.78
C ALA A 60 -9.93 -6.00 2.41
N ASP A 61 -9.74 -5.71 1.12
CA ASP A 61 -8.84 -4.65 0.66
C ASP A 61 -9.35 -3.26 1.09
N VAL A 62 -10.67 -3.05 1.03
CA VAL A 62 -11.31 -1.81 1.49
C VAL A 62 -11.14 -1.64 3.00
N GLN A 63 -11.37 -2.71 3.77
CA GLN A 63 -11.18 -2.69 5.22
C GLN A 63 -9.72 -2.41 5.60
N LEU A 64 -8.77 -3.08 4.94
CA LEU A 64 -7.34 -2.87 5.12
C LEU A 64 -6.94 -1.41 4.84
N THR A 65 -7.37 -0.88 3.69
CA THR A 65 -7.06 0.50 3.28
C THR A 65 -7.56 1.50 4.33
N ARG A 66 -8.83 1.35 4.76
CA ARG A 66 -9.43 2.22 5.77
C ARG A 66 -8.76 2.10 7.13
N ALA A 67 -8.38 0.89 7.54
CA ALA A 67 -7.65 0.66 8.78
C ALA A 67 -6.30 1.39 8.75
N LEU A 68 -5.54 1.25 7.66
CA LEU A 68 -4.25 1.91 7.49
C LEU A 68 -4.38 3.44 7.48
N VAL A 69 -5.31 4.00 6.70
CA VAL A 69 -5.56 5.46 6.70
C VAL A 69 -5.84 5.98 8.11
N ARG A 70 -6.67 5.26 8.89
CA ARG A 70 -6.97 5.63 10.28
C ARG A 70 -5.74 5.51 11.19
N SER A 71 -4.94 4.46 11.04
CA SER A 71 -3.74 4.23 11.84
C SER A 71 -2.61 5.22 11.53
N PHE A 72 -2.53 5.73 10.29
CA PHE A 72 -1.49 6.66 9.86
C PHE A 72 -1.79 8.12 10.15
N ARG A 73 -3.08 8.50 10.23
CA ARG A 73 -3.51 9.86 10.57
C ARG A 73 -2.82 10.46 11.82
N PRO A 74 -2.69 9.78 12.98
CA PRO A 74 -2.02 10.36 14.14
C PRO A 74 -0.50 10.53 13.97
N LEU A 75 0.10 9.93 12.94
CA LEU A 75 1.53 10.02 12.64
C LEU A 75 1.83 11.05 11.54
N ASP A 76 0.82 11.82 11.11
CA ASP A 76 0.86 12.73 9.95
C ASP A 76 1.36 12.05 8.65
N LEU A 77 1.18 10.73 8.56
CA LEU A 77 1.43 9.94 7.36
C LEU A 77 0.16 9.87 6.51
N ARG A 78 0.31 10.05 5.20
CA ARG A 78 -0.78 10.15 4.22
C ARG A 78 -0.66 9.06 3.18
N LEU A 79 -1.72 8.26 3.05
CA LEU A 79 -1.82 7.23 2.03
C LEU A 79 -2.11 7.88 0.67
N ALA A 80 -1.07 8.01 -0.16
CA ALA A 80 -1.16 8.49 -1.52
C ALA A 80 -1.96 7.53 -2.40
N ASP A 81 -1.76 6.22 -2.31
CA ASP A 81 -2.57 5.27 -3.08
C ASP A 81 -2.59 3.90 -2.42
N HIS A 82 -3.58 3.08 -2.77
CA HIS A 82 -3.49 1.63 -2.64
C HIS A 82 -3.59 1.04 -4.04
N ARG A 83 -2.49 0.41 -4.48
CA ARG A 83 -2.38 -0.22 -5.79
C ARG A 83 -2.41 -1.73 -5.66
N ILE A 84 -3.32 -2.36 -6.39
CA ILE A 84 -3.40 -3.81 -6.51
C ILE A 84 -3.01 -4.18 -7.93
N HIS A 85 -2.02 -5.06 -8.06
CA HIS A 85 -1.56 -5.59 -9.34
C HIS A 85 -1.90 -7.08 -9.42
N ALA A 86 -2.37 -7.53 -10.59
CA ALA A 86 -2.57 -8.93 -10.88
C ALA A 86 -2.30 -9.16 -12.38
N ARG A 87 -1.18 -9.81 -12.71
CA ARG A 87 -0.66 -9.91 -14.08
C ARG A 87 -0.65 -8.55 -14.81
N ASP A 88 -1.48 -8.40 -15.84
CA ASP A 88 -1.66 -7.20 -16.67
C ASP A 88 -2.68 -6.21 -16.08
N GLN A 89 -3.44 -6.62 -15.07
CA GLN A 89 -4.43 -5.78 -14.41
C GLN A 89 -3.79 -4.94 -13.30
N ARG A 90 -4.25 -3.70 -13.21
CA ARG A 90 -3.90 -2.77 -12.14
C ARG A 90 -5.14 -2.06 -11.65
N PHE A 91 -5.23 -1.86 -10.35
CA PHE A 91 -6.27 -1.08 -9.72
C PHE A 91 -5.64 -0.04 -8.80
N SER A 92 -6.18 1.18 -8.81
CA SER A 92 -5.78 2.28 -7.94
C SER A 92 -7.01 2.73 -7.15
N PHE A 93 -6.93 2.66 -5.82
CA PHE A 93 -7.99 3.18 -4.96
C PHE A 93 -8.16 4.68 -5.14
N ARG A 94 -7.07 5.44 -5.32
CA ARG A 94 -7.15 6.89 -5.55
C ARG A 94 -7.93 7.18 -6.83
N ALA A 95 -7.55 6.55 -7.94
CA ALA A 95 -8.18 6.80 -9.24
C ALA A 95 -9.67 6.42 -9.25
N ALA A 96 -10.04 5.42 -8.43
CA ALA A 96 -11.43 5.00 -8.26
C ALA A 96 -12.23 5.80 -7.22
N GLY A 97 -11.63 6.80 -6.55
CA GLY A 97 -12.31 7.59 -5.51
C GLY A 97 -12.61 6.83 -4.22
N LEU A 98 -11.79 5.83 -3.87
CA LEU A 98 -11.98 4.94 -2.71
C LEU A 98 -11.06 5.26 -1.51
N LEU A 99 -10.28 6.35 -1.59
CA LEU A 99 -9.37 6.82 -0.54
C LEU A 99 -9.93 8.01 0.23
#